data_AF-A0A7Y4X778-F1
#
_entry.id   AF-A0A7Y4X778-F1
#
_cell.length_a   1.000
_cell.length_b   1.000
_cell.length_c   1.000
_cell.angle_alpha   90.00
_cell.angle_beta   90.00
_cell.angle_gamma   90.00
#
_symmetry.space_group_name_H-M   'P 1'
#
loop_
_entity.id
_entity.type
_entity.pdbx_description
1 polymer ?
#
loop_
_entity_poly.entity_id
_entity_poly.type
_entity_poly.pdbx_seq_one_letter_code
_entity_poly.pdbx_strand_id
1 'polypeptide(L)'
;QSVFPNQFGSALICGGKLYLPNIGAQPEPPVFFNTNVQALVHVVNTATQLQLSAQHVNLNAQIKNEVQPANPTASLNRLFGNDLVAIDANATCTSFYIVSRGGNYVIRATPTGPGTALSIGAPSVVRFPTGNIPTGIVVDNAGARAFVYNDVNLSVTVINLSANTVVTRDVDSSTPPIPGNFEHSRLMGKLVFHTALGTPNAGLTNIPLRSIIPLSFRGKQSDNAWSSCASCHPDGLADGVTWIFPDGPRQTIPLDAYSSKINGAHDIRINNWSAARDSVTDFNNNSRNVQCGTGFAGGGTNTAIGCPALGAGAPNPAIFDHGISQGASEALDMETLWIQTVRALTTAKPVAATLQAGSIVFGQFCASCHGGAKWTKSQVIYLNNPTLDKAQAAGGTARDPGLTITANQIVSYSDLKVHPTPLKFLEITGTFNPAKNIEIRQNGQAPLGVLGFNVPSLLGVGTNGPYFHDGAAQTLEASFLTHTLPVGGTIQGNLSLAQRTDLLAFLRAIDGRSIIVPNQTDFFKDPTP
;
A
#
# COMPACT_ATOMS: atom_id res chain seq x y z
N GLN A 1 -10.79 -8.11 18.67
CA GLN A 1 -9.85 -7.56 17.69
C GLN A 1 -9.17 -6.36 18.31
N SER A 2 -7.88 -6.47 18.54
CA SER A 2 -7.09 -5.34 19.03
C SER A 2 -6.68 -4.47 17.84
N VAL A 3 -6.81 -3.16 17.99
CA VAL A 3 -6.22 -2.18 17.06
C VAL A 3 -4.91 -1.69 17.67
N PHE A 4 -3.87 -1.58 16.86
CA PHE A 4 -2.59 -1.02 17.30
C PHE A 4 -2.14 0.13 16.39
N PRO A 5 -1.43 1.14 16.92
CA PRO A 5 -0.84 2.19 16.08
C PRO A 5 0.21 1.57 15.16
N ASN A 6 0.10 1.84 13.86
CA ASN A 6 0.97 1.22 12.87
C ASN A 6 1.84 2.25 12.13
N GLN A 7 1.23 3.28 11.57
CA GLN A 7 1.96 4.29 10.79
C GLN A 7 1.94 5.64 11.50
N PHE A 8 3.13 6.20 11.71
CA PHE A 8 3.36 7.50 12.32
C PHE A 8 3.51 8.58 11.25
N GLY A 9 2.58 9.54 11.19
CA GLY A 9 2.62 10.63 10.22
C GLY A 9 3.27 11.92 10.74
N SER A 10 2.87 12.35 11.94
CA SER A 10 3.34 13.59 12.56
C SER A 10 3.19 13.55 14.06
N ALA A 11 3.81 14.52 14.74
CA ALA A 11 3.74 14.71 16.18
C ALA A 11 3.45 16.19 16.50
N LEU A 12 2.58 16.43 17.47
CA LEU A 12 2.30 17.76 18.00
C LEU A 12 2.50 17.79 19.51
N ILE A 13 3.31 18.73 19.99
CA ILE A 13 3.40 19.03 21.42
C ILE A 13 2.46 20.19 21.74
N CYS A 14 1.51 19.97 22.64
CA CYS A 14 0.58 21.01 23.10
C CYS A 14 0.18 20.75 24.56
N GLY A 15 0.31 21.75 25.43
CA GLY A 15 -0.16 21.68 26.82
C GLY A 15 0.47 20.56 27.65
N GLY A 16 1.78 20.33 27.49
CA GLY A 16 2.52 19.27 28.20
C GLY A 16 2.23 17.84 27.71
N LYS A 17 1.62 17.71 26.53
CA LYS A 17 1.27 16.42 25.92
C LYS A 17 1.79 16.35 24.48
N LEU A 18 2.14 15.14 24.08
CA LEU A 18 2.49 14.78 22.71
C LEU A 18 1.31 14.03 22.09
N TYR A 19 0.76 14.58 21.02
CA TYR A 19 -0.33 14.02 20.23
C TYR A 19 0.23 13.38 18.96
N LEU A 20 -0.18 12.15 18.69
CA LEU A 20 0.33 11.31 17.62
C LEU A 20 -0.85 10.79 16.79
N PRO A 21 -1.22 11.45 15.66
CA PRO A 21 -2.11 10.87 14.67
C PRO A 21 -1.44 9.65 14.05
N ASN A 22 -2.17 8.54 13.99
CA ASN A 22 -1.68 7.30 13.39
C ASN A 22 -2.78 6.61 12.61
N ILE A 23 -2.38 5.86 11.59
CA ILE A 23 -3.20 4.81 11.03
C ILE A 23 -3.09 3.60 11.97
N GLY A 24 -4.20 3.23 12.59
CA GLY A 24 -4.29 2.04 13.41
C GLY A 24 -4.58 0.81 12.56
N ALA A 25 -3.78 -0.23 12.67
CA ALA A 25 -4.01 -1.50 11.97
C ALA A 25 -4.82 -2.47 12.85
N GLN A 26 -5.74 -3.18 12.21
CA GLN A 26 -6.61 -4.18 12.83
C GLN A 26 -6.77 -5.37 11.86
N PRO A 27 -5.71 -6.20 11.70
CA PRO A 27 -5.67 -7.26 10.69
C PRO A 27 -6.40 -8.55 11.08
N GLU A 28 -6.84 -8.69 12.33
CA GLU A 28 -7.50 -9.90 12.84
C GLU A 28 -8.92 -10.09 12.28
N PRO A 29 -9.38 -11.34 12.02
CA PRO A 29 -10.69 -11.60 11.45
C PRO A 29 -11.86 -11.33 12.42
N PRO A 30 -13.09 -11.06 11.92
CA PRO A 30 -13.42 -10.81 10.52
C PRO A 30 -12.73 -9.55 9.95
N VAL A 31 -12.05 -9.73 8.82
CA VAL A 31 -11.48 -8.65 8.02
C VAL A 31 -12.59 -8.16 7.10
N PHE A 32 -13.01 -6.92 7.31
CA PHE A 32 -14.02 -6.27 6.51
C PHE A 32 -13.62 -4.81 6.28
N PHE A 33 -14.23 -4.15 5.29
CA PHE A 33 -13.80 -2.81 4.89
C PHE A 33 -13.79 -1.81 6.04
N ASN A 34 -14.66 -1.98 7.04
CA ASN A 34 -14.82 -1.07 8.17
C ASN A 34 -14.15 -1.55 9.48
N THR A 35 -13.30 -2.58 9.38
CA THR A 35 -12.54 -3.12 10.51
C THR A 35 -11.04 -3.19 10.26
N ASN A 36 -10.55 -2.90 9.05
CA ASN A 36 -9.14 -3.06 8.69
C ASN A 36 -8.21 -1.96 9.27
N VAL A 37 -8.53 -0.69 9.03
CA VAL A 37 -7.75 0.46 9.47
C VAL A 37 -8.62 1.43 10.29
N GLN A 38 -7.99 2.13 11.23
CA GLN A 38 -8.66 3.03 12.16
C GLN A 38 -7.93 4.39 12.26
N ALA A 39 -8.70 5.46 12.44
CA ALA A 39 -8.19 6.82 12.63
C ALA A 39 -7.81 7.06 14.09
N LEU A 40 -6.57 6.79 14.50
CA LEU A 40 -6.15 6.90 15.89
C LEU A 40 -5.44 8.22 16.20
N VAL A 41 -5.69 8.77 17.39
CA VAL A 41 -4.83 9.78 18.01
C VAL A 41 -4.38 9.27 19.37
N HIS A 42 -3.09 8.96 19.48
CA HIS A 42 -2.47 8.59 20.74
C HIS A 42 -1.93 9.84 21.45
N VAL A 43 -1.89 9.76 22.79
CA VAL A 43 -1.46 10.87 23.64
C VAL A 43 -0.43 10.35 24.65
N VAL A 44 0.66 11.08 24.79
CA VAL A 44 1.76 10.81 25.73
C VAL A 44 2.00 12.06 26.58
N ASN A 45 2.25 11.89 27.87
CA ASN A 45 2.70 12.99 28.72
C ASN A 45 4.17 13.28 28.42
N THR A 46 4.52 14.53 28.09
CA THR A 46 5.90 14.85 27.67
C THR A 46 6.90 14.85 28.83
N ALA A 47 6.43 15.07 30.06
CA ALA A 47 7.29 15.06 31.25
C ALA A 47 7.56 13.64 31.74
N THR A 48 6.52 12.79 31.85
CA THR A 48 6.69 11.41 32.35
C THR A 48 7.03 10.40 31.26
N GLN A 49 6.86 10.77 29.98
CA GLN A 49 7.01 9.89 28.81
C GLN A 49 6.05 8.67 28.84
N LEU A 50 5.00 8.72 29.66
CA LEU A 50 4.00 7.67 29.77
C LEU A 50 2.78 7.97 28.90
N GLN A 51 2.22 6.90 28.33
CA GLN A 51 0.97 6.98 27.57
C GLN A 51 -0.19 7.42 28.47
N LEU A 52 -1.05 8.29 27.94
CA LEU A 52 -2.28 8.72 28.58
C LEU A 52 -3.46 7.98 27.94
N SER A 53 -3.63 6.70 28.25
CA SER A 53 -4.57 5.81 27.56
C SER A 53 -6.03 6.29 27.60
N ALA A 54 -6.44 6.97 28.67
CA ALA A 54 -7.78 7.59 28.78
C ALA A 54 -8.03 8.73 27.77
N GLN A 55 -6.96 9.24 27.14
CA GLN A 55 -7.02 10.30 26.13
C GLN A 55 -6.79 9.77 24.71
N HIS A 56 -6.51 8.48 24.55
CA HIS A 56 -6.43 7.86 23.23
C HIS A 56 -7.81 7.82 22.61
N VAL A 57 -7.88 8.07 21.31
CA VAL A 57 -9.15 8.11 20.61
C VAL A 57 -9.06 7.47 19.25
N ASN A 58 -10.08 6.70 18.91
CA ASN A 58 -10.39 6.32 17.55
C ASN A 58 -11.46 7.28 17.00
N LEU A 59 -11.07 8.17 16.09
CA LEU A 59 -12.00 9.12 15.47
C LEU A 59 -13.09 8.41 14.68
N ASN A 60 -12.80 7.26 14.07
CA ASN A 60 -13.80 6.48 13.32
C ASN A 60 -14.93 6.00 14.23
N ALA A 61 -14.66 5.73 15.52
CA ALA A 61 -15.70 5.38 16.48
C ALA A 61 -16.69 6.54 16.73
N GLN A 62 -16.26 7.79 16.62
CA GLN A 62 -17.14 8.96 16.72
C GLN A 62 -17.87 9.23 15.40
N ILE A 63 -17.18 9.08 14.26
CA ILE A 63 -17.75 9.29 12.91
C ILE A 63 -18.90 8.32 12.63
N LYS A 64 -18.86 7.10 13.20
CA LYS A 64 -19.96 6.12 13.11
C LYS A 64 -21.31 6.67 13.60
N ASN A 65 -21.31 7.68 14.45
CA ASN A 65 -22.53 8.30 14.99
C ASN A 65 -23.15 9.33 14.02
N GLU A 66 -22.48 9.68 12.92
CA GLU A 66 -23.07 10.50 11.87
C GLU A 66 -24.03 9.69 11.00
N VAL A 67 -25.05 10.37 10.47
CA VAL A 67 -26.02 9.79 9.53
C VAL A 67 -25.47 9.85 8.11
N GLN A 68 -25.76 8.82 7.30
CA GLN A 68 -25.42 8.85 5.88
C GLN A 68 -26.14 10.04 5.21
N PRO A 69 -25.43 10.95 4.53
CA PRO A 69 -26.06 12.08 3.86
C PRO A 69 -26.92 11.62 2.67
N ALA A 70 -27.98 12.38 2.36
CA ALA A 70 -28.83 12.12 1.19
C ALA A 70 -28.08 12.20 -0.13
N ASN A 71 -27.08 13.10 -0.23
CA ASN A 71 -26.15 13.18 -1.35
C ASN A 71 -24.70 12.97 -0.87
N PRO A 72 -24.22 11.72 -0.83
CA PRO A 72 -22.87 11.40 -0.37
C PRO A 72 -21.74 12.04 -1.18
N THR A 73 -21.91 12.23 -2.48
CA THR A 73 -20.86 12.77 -3.37
C THR A 73 -20.73 14.30 -3.33
N ALA A 74 -21.60 14.97 -2.55
CA ALA A 74 -21.56 16.41 -2.30
C ALA A 74 -21.41 16.77 -0.82
N SER A 75 -21.22 15.78 0.07
CA SER A 75 -21.19 15.99 1.52
C SER A 75 -20.00 15.30 2.16
N LEU A 76 -19.28 16.02 3.03
CA LEU A 76 -18.21 15.46 3.86
C LEU A 76 -18.75 14.66 5.07
N ASN A 77 -20.07 14.66 5.30
CA ASN A 77 -20.66 13.97 6.44
C ASN A 77 -20.38 12.46 6.34
N ARG A 78 -20.05 11.88 7.48
CA ARG A 78 -19.74 10.46 7.63
C ARG A 78 -18.60 9.96 6.74
N LEU A 79 -17.66 10.83 6.37
CA LEU A 79 -16.38 10.39 5.83
C LEU A 79 -15.47 9.97 6.97
N PHE A 80 -14.92 8.75 6.88
CA PHE A 80 -14.02 8.18 7.86
C PHE A 80 -12.60 8.73 7.68
N GLY A 81 -11.79 8.64 8.74
CA GLY A 81 -10.37 8.96 8.68
C GLY A 81 -9.60 7.73 8.22
N ASN A 82 -9.07 7.75 7.00
CA ASN A 82 -8.33 6.60 6.47
C ASN A 82 -6.82 6.72 6.71
N ASP A 83 -6.27 7.90 6.44
CA ASP A 83 -4.82 8.15 6.45
C ASP A 83 -4.55 9.41 7.28
N LEU A 84 -4.44 9.26 8.61
CA LEU A 84 -4.17 10.39 9.50
C LEU A 84 -2.67 10.73 9.48
N VAL A 85 -2.33 11.84 8.83
CA VAL A 85 -0.93 12.13 8.48
C VAL A 85 -0.38 13.40 9.13
N ALA A 86 -1.26 14.32 9.52
CA ALA A 86 -0.86 15.57 10.15
C ALA A 86 -1.85 16.00 11.25
N ILE A 87 -1.34 16.65 12.28
CA ILE A 87 -2.14 17.31 13.31
C ILE A 87 -1.49 18.66 13.66
N ASP A 88 -2.31 19.67 13.90
CA ASP A 88 -1.87 20.90 14.58
C ASP A 88 -2.99 21.47 15.47
N ALA A 89 -2.68 22.42 16.34
CA ALA A 89 -3.62 23.04 17.26
C ALA A 89 -3.41 24.55 17.40
N ASN A 90 -4.41 25.23 17.95
CA ASN A 90 -4.20 26.60 18.41
C ASN A 90 -3.27 26.64 19.64
N ALA A 91 -2.67 27.80 19.91
CA ALA A 91 -1.69 27.98 20.99
C ALA A 91 -2.23 27.60 22.39
N THR A 92 -3.54 27.69 22.61
CA THR A 92 -4.19 27.32 23.88
C THR A 92 -4.54 25.83 23.99
N CYS A 93 -4.27 25.02 22.96
CA CYS A 93 -4.58 23.58 22.92
C CYS A 93 -6.07 23.27 23.15
N THR A 94 -6.96 24.13 22.67
CA THR A 94 -8.42 23.98 22.80
C THR A 94 -9.08 23.53 21.50
N SER A 95 -8.44 23.78 20.35
CA SER A 95 -8.89 23.29 19.04
C SER A 95 -7.73 22.64 18.30
N PHE A 96 -7.98 21.42 17.82
CA PHE A 96 -7.06 20.58 17.06
C PHE A 96 -7.61 20.36 15.66
N TYR A 97 -6.71 20.19 14.71
CA TYR A 97 -7.02 20.05 13.29
C TYR A 97 -6.20 18.90 12.73
N ILE A 98 -6.89 17.85 12.26
CA ILE A 98 -6.28 16.58 11.90
C ILE A 98 -6.53 16.33 10.41
N VAL A 99 -5.50 15.99 9.66
CA VAL A 99 -5.56 15.78 8.21
C VAL A 99 -5.87 14.32 7.89
N SER A 100 -6.93 14.09 7.12
CA SER A 100 -7.21 12.81 6.45
C SER A 100 -6.76 12.89 4.99
N ARG A 101 -5.65 12.23 4.66
CA ARG A 101 -5.00 12.33 3.33
C ARG A 101 -5.92 11.82 2.22
N GLY A 102 -6.33 10.56 2.27
CA GLY A 102 -7.19 9.98 1.23
C GLY A 102 -8.64 10.48 1.28
N GLY A 103 -9.09 11.00 2.42
CA GLY A 103 -10.39 11.66 2.57
C GLY A 103 -10.44 13.08 2.01
N ASN A 104 -9.30 13.70 1.68
CA ASN A 104 -9.23 15.09 1.19
C ASN A 104 -9.90 16.11 2.13
N TYR A 105 -9.71 15.98 3.44
CA TYR A 105 -10.25 16.94 4.41
C TYR A 105 -9.38 17.10 5.65
N VAL A 106 -9.61 18.22 6.35
CA VAL A 106 -9.19 18.43 7.75
C VAL A 106 -10.39 18.30 8.65
N ILE A 107 -10.28 17.56 9.76
CA ILE A 107 -11.32 17.45 10.78
C ILE A 107 -10.93 18.22 12.03
N ARG A 108 -11.86 19.00 12.56
CA ARG A 108 -11.68 19.70 13.83
C ARG A 108 -11.99 18.77 15.00
N ALA A 109 -11.16 18.84 16.04
CA ALA A 109 -11.40 18.16 17.30
C ALA A 109 -11.11 19.08 18.49
N THR A 110 -11.76 18.84 19.62
CA THR A 110 -11.60 19.63 20.85
C THR A 110 -11.59 18.71 22.07
N PRO A 111 -10.77 18.96 23.09
CA PRO A 111 -10.92 18.30 24.38
C PRO A 111 -12.29 18.65 24.99
N THR A 112 -12.96 17.68 25.60
CA THR A 112 -14.25 17.91 26.31
C THR A 112 -14.07 18.30 27.78
N GLY A 113 -12.85 18.17 28.30
CA GLY A 113 -12.47 18.54 29.65
C GLY A 113 -11.02 18.17 29.94
N PRO A 114 -10.50 18.51 31.13
CA PRO A 114 -9.17 18.09 31.55
C PRO A 114 -9.04 16.57 31.52
N GLY A 115 -8.01 16.07 30.86
CA GLY A 115 -7.71 14.63 30.84
C GLY A 115 -8.60 13.78 29.94
N THR A 116 -9.47 14.39 29.11
CA THR A 116 -10.33 13.65 28.18
C THR A 116 -9.72 13.49 26.80
N ALA A 117 -10.15 12.44 26.10
CA ALA A 117 -9.88 12.24 24.69
C ALA A 117 -10.42 13.39 23.81
N LEU A 118 -9.82 13.59 22.64
CA LEU A 118 -10.33 14.56 21.67
C LEU A 118 -11.72 14.15 21.16
N SER A 119 -12.65 15.09 21.12
CA SER A 119 -13.97 14.93 20.52
C SER A 119 -14.05 15.68 19.20
N ILE A 120 -14.61 15.05 18.17
CA ILE A 120 -14.89 15.70 16.87
C ILE A 120 -16.29 16.35 16.84
N GLY A 121 -17.04 16.31 17.94
CA GLY A 121 -18.37 16.89 18.04
C GLY A 121 -19.47 16.12 17.29
N ALA A 122 -19.28 14.83 17.03
CA ALA A 122 -20.27 14.00 16.33
C ALA A 122 -21.64 14.00 17.07
N PRO A 123 -22.78 14.07 16.36
CA PRO A 123 -22.91 13.99 14.90
C PRO A 123 -22.68 15.32 14.14
N SER A 124 -22.48 16.44 14.82
CA SER A 124 -22.26 17.76 14.21
C SER A 124 -20.77 18.04 14.00
N VAL A 125 -20.14 17.24 13.15
CA VAL A 125 -18.70 17.30 12.90
C VAL A 125 -18.34 18.44 11.94
N VAL A 126 -17.28 19.19 12.28
CA VAL A 126 -16.71 20.21 11.38
C VAL A 126 -15.56 19.60 10.56
N ARG A 127 -15.74 19.55 9.24
CA ARG A 127 -14.70 19.16 8.28
C ARG A 127 -14.47 20.26 7.25
N PHE A 128 -13.22 20.43 6.85
CA PHE A 128 -12.78 21.40 5.85
C PHE A 128 -12.29 20.66 4.62
N PRO A 129 -12.91 20.83 3.43
CA PRO A 129 -12.38 20.23 2.21
C PRO A 129 -11.02 20.85 1.83
N THR A 130 -10.11 20.05 1.33
CA THR A 130 -8.77 20.49 0.90
C THR A 130 -8.55 20.30 -0.59
N GLY A 131 -7.38 20.71 -1.07
CA GLY A 131 -6.86 20.24 -2.35
C GLY A 131 -6.47 18.74 -2.31
N ASN A 132 -5.89 18.25 -3.39
CA ASN A 132 -5.57 16.84 -3.57
C ASN A 132 -4.36 16.37 -2.75
N ILE A 133 -4.58 15.29 -1.99
CA ILE A 133 -3.61 14.61 -1.14
C ILE A 133 -2.98 15.58 -0.12
N PRO A 134 -3.76 16.07 0.86
CA PRO A 134 -3.24 16.90 1.94
C PRO A 134 -2.28 16.09 2.83
N THR A 135 -1.10 16.63 3.09
CA THR A 135 -0.02 15.91 3.81
C THR A 135 0.49 16.66 5.04
N GLY A 136 0.29 17.97 5.14
CA GLY A 136 0.74 18.77 6.28
C GLY A 136 -0.25 19.88 6.62
N ILE A 137 -0.28 20.30 7.88
CA ILE A 137 -1.09 21.41 8.36
C ILE A 137 -0.28 22.27 9.34
N VAL A 138 -0.49 23.58 9.30
CA VAL A 138 -0.04 24.51 10.34
C VAL A 138 -1.17 25.49 10.70
N VAL A 139 -1.29 25.85 11.97
CA VAL A 139 -2.21 26.85 12.52
C VAL A 139 -1.41 28.10 12.86
N ASP A 140 -1.94 29.27 12.52
CA ASP A 140 -1.27 30.52 12.83
C ASP A 140 -1.25 30.80 14.35
N ASN A 141 -0.32 31.64 14.79
CA ASN A 141 -0.17 31.95 16.22
C ASN A 141 -1.43 32.60 16.84
N ALA A 142 -2.24 33.28 16.01
CA ALA A 142 -3.51 33.86 16.43
C ALA A 142 -4.62 32.82 16.60
N GLY A 143 -4.45 31.59 16.11
CA GLY A 143 -5.48 30.55 16.07
C GLY A 143 -6.67 30.90 15.15
N ALA A 144 -6.46 31.81 14.20
CA ALA A 144 -7.49 32.33 13.31
C ALA A 144 -7.47 31.63 11.94
N ARG A 145 -6.31 31.15 11.49
CA ARG A 145 -6.14 30.47 10.20
C ARG A 145 -5.38 29.16 10.32
N ALA A 146 -5.71 28.22 9.45
CA ALA A 146 -4.89 27.05 9.18
C ALA A 146 -4.49 26.99 7.70
N PHE A 147 -3.31 26.45 7.43
CA PHE A 147 -2.73 26.27 6.10
C PHE A 147 -2.40 24.80 5.90
N VAL A 148 -2.93 24.20 4.84
CA VAL A 148 -2.79 22.76 4.56
C VAL A 148 -2.06 22.57 3.25
N TYR A 149 -0.90 21.91 3.26
CA TYR A 149 -0.16 21.60 2.04
C TYR A 149 -0.78 20.39 1.33
N ASN A 150 -1.15 20.57 0.06
CA ASN A 150 -1.74 19.57 -0.81
C ASN A 150 -0.69 19.08 -1.82
N ASP A 151 -0.13 17.90 -1.58
CA ASP A 151 1.06 17.42 -2.27
C ASP A 151 0.82 17.20 -3.77
N VAL A 152 -0.29 16.57 -4.15
CA VAL A 152 -0.58 16.35 -5.58
C VAL A 152 -1.13 17.61 -6.26
N ASN A 153 -1.83 18.48 -5.53
CA ASN A 153 -2.32 19.74 -6.11
C ASN A 153 -1.22 20.80 -6.27
N LEU A 154 -0.06 20.63 -5.63
CA LEU A 154 0.98 21.64 -5.55
C LEU A 154 0.39 23.00 -5.12
N SER A 155 -0.39 22.95 -4.04
CA SER A 155 -1.14 24.09 -3.52
C SER A 155 -1.22 24.06 -2.00
N VAL A 156 -1.65 25.18 -1.42
CA VAL A 156 -2.01 25.33 -0.01
C VAL A 156 -3.49 25.66 0.12
N THR A 157 -4.22 24.90 0.93
CA THR A 157 -5.59 25.26 1.35
C THR A 157 -5.52 26.21 2.55
N VAL A 158 -6.25 27.31 2.49
CA VAL A 158 -6.37 28.30 3.56
C VAL A 158 -7.74 28.20 4.22
N ILE A 159 -7.75 27.97 5.53
CA ILE A 159 -8.96 27.78 6.33
C ILE A 159 -9.11 28.96 7.29
N ASN A 160 -10.33 29.49 7.40
CA ASN A 160 -10.74 30.41 8.45
C ASN A 160 -11.33 29.59 9.60
N LEU A 161 -10.61 29.56 10.73
CA LEU A 161 -10.94 28.71 11.87
C LEU A 161 -12.09 29.26 12.72
N SER A 162 -12.26 30.59 12.77
CA SER A 162 -13.36 31.21 13.53
C SER A 162 -14.70 31.07 12.81
N ALA A 163 -14.71 31.16 11.48
CA ALA A 163 -15.90 30.99 10.66
C ALA A 163 -16.22 29.52 10.33
N ASN A 164 -15.30 28.59 10.65
CA ASN A 164 -15.35 27.20 10.19
C ASN A 164 -15.54 27.08 8.66
N THR A 165 -14.81 27.88 7.87
CA THR A 165 -14.91 27.87 6.39
C THR A 165 -13.55 27.75 5.72
N VAL A 166 -13.54 27.21 4.51
CA VAL A 166 -12.37 27.26 3.62
C VAL A 166 -12.40 28.59 2.88
N VAL A 167 -11.36 29.41 3.03
CA VAL A 167 -11.24 30.71 2.35
C VAL A 167 -10.83 30.51 0.90
N THR A 168 -9.83 29.66 0.69
CA THR A 168 -9.31 29.34 -0.63
C THR A 168 -8.79 27.92 -0.60
N ARG A 169 -9.28 27.08 -1.51
CA ARG A 169 -8.89 25.67 -1.55
C ARG A 169 -7.49 25.47 -2.11
N ASP A 170 -7.12 26.25 -3.13
CA ASP A 170 -5.86 26.10 -3.85
C ASP A 170 -5.18 27.46 -4.01
N VAL A 171 -4.28 27.79 -3.08
CA VAL A 171 -3.27 28.84 -3.28
C VAL A 171 -2.01 28.19 -3.85
N ASP A 172 -1.48 28.70 -4.95
CA ASP A 172 -0.33 28.12 -5.63
C ASP A 172 0.89 28.03 -4.71
N SER A 173 1.44 26.83 -4.53
CA SER A 173 2.78 26.65 -3.94
C SER A 173 3.84 26.38 -5.01
N SER A 174 3.45 25.79 -6.14
CA SER A 174 4.24 25.71 -7.36
C SER A 174 3.33 25.51 -8.60
N THR A 175 3.92 25.57 -9.80
CA THR A 175 3.20 25.37 -11.06
C THR A 175 2.89 23.89 -11.29
N PRO A 176 1.62 23.49 -11.43
CA PRO A 176 1.25 22.12 -11.79
C PRO A 176 1.80 21.70 -13.16
N PRO A 177 2.16 20.41 -13.34
CA PRO A 177 2.55 19.91 -14.65
C PRO A 177 1.40 20.07 -15.66
N ILE A 178 1.78 20.30 -16.91
CA ILE A 178 0.85 20.46 -18.04
C ILE A 178 0.10 19.13 -18.24
N PRO A 179 -1.25 19.16 -18.37
CA PRO A 179 -2.04 17.96 -18.67
C PRO A 179 -1.48 17.15 -19.84
N GLY A 180 -1.37 15.85 -19.64
CA GLY A 180 -0.98 14.87 -20.64
C GLY A 180 0.53 14.64 -20.79
N ASN A 181 1.37 15.39 -20.07
CA ASN A 181 2.78 15.06 -19.96
C ASN A 181 3.03 13.95 -18.92
N PHE A 182 4.25 13.39 -18.93
CA PHE A 182 4.61 12.31 -18.01
C PHE A 182 4.43 12.65 -16.52
N GLU A 183 4.85 13.83 -16.08
CA GLU A 183 4.75 14.21 -14.66
C GLU A 183 3.29 14.43 -14.22
N HIS A 184 2.45 14.95 -15.10
CA HIS A 184 1.01 15.03 -14.87
C HIS A 184 0.40 13.65 -14.72
N SER A 185 0.69 12.73 -15.65
CA SER A 185 0.25 11.33 -15.59
C SER A 185 0.73 10.63 -14.31
N ARG A 186 1.99 10.85 -13.91
CA ARG A 186 2.57 10.30 -12.68
C ARG A 186 1.89 10.84 -11.41
N LEU A 187 1.64 12.14 -11.33
CA LEU A 187 0.93 12.74 -10.19
C LEU A 187 -0.56 12.37 -10.17
N MET A 188 -1.18 12.21 -11.34
CA MET A 188 -2.55 11.71 -11.44
C MET A 188 -2.64 10.27 -10.93
N GLY A 189 -1.68 9.41 -11.30
CA GLY A 189 -1.54 8.07 -10.73
C GLY A 189 -1.34 8.09 -9.22
N LYS A 190 -0.53 9.02 -8.70
CA LYS A 190 -0.37 9.24 -7.25
C LYS A 190 -1.71 9.57 -6.58
N LEU A 191 -2.54 10.41 -7.21
CA LEU A 191 -3.89 10.73 -6.73
C LEU A 191 -4.80 9.51 -6.70
N VAL A 192 -4.83 8.72 -7.79
CA VAL A 192 -5.63 7.49 -7.86
C VAL A 192 -5.24 6.52 -6.73
N PHE A 193 -3.94 6.35 -6.50
CA PHE A 193 -3.45 5.45 -5.45
C PHE A 193 -3.77 5.93 -4.01
N HIS A 194 -3.68 7.24 -3.75
CA HIS A 194 -3.81 7.78 -2.40
C HIS A 194 -5.24 8.19 -2.03
N THR A 195 -6.14 8.35 -2.99
CA THR A 195 -7.53 8.73 -2.68
C THR A 195 -8.28 7.58 -2.03
N ALA A 196 -9.00 7.84 -0.94
CA ALA A 196 -9.98 6.90 -0.38
C ALA A 196 -11.39 7.14 -0.92
N LEU A 197 -11.57 8.22 -1.69
CA LEU A 197 -12.83 8.60 -2.31
C LEU A 197 -12.91 8.04 -3.73
N GLY A 198 -12.07 8.54 -4.63
CA GLY A 198 -12.04 8.17 -6.04
C GLY A 198 -11.61 9.28 -7.01
N THR A 199 -11.61 8.93 -8.30
CA THR A 199 -11.36 9.81 -9.46
C THR A 199 -12.28 9.40 -10.63
N PRO A 200 -12.37 10.17 -11.73
CA PRO A 200 -12.92 9.66 -12.99
C PRO A 200 -12.22 8.40 -13.47
N ASN A 201 -12.93 7.50 -14.18
CA ASN A 201 -12.31 6.32 -14.77
C ASN A 201 -11.49 6.69 -16.03
N ALA A 202 -11.86 7.78 -16.70
CA ALA A 202 -11.31 8.23 -17.98
C ALA A 202 -11.38 9.76 -18.09
N GLY A 203 -10.72 10.31 -19.12
CA GLY A 203 -10.54 11.75 -19.35
C GLY A 203 -9.41 12.38 -18.52
N LEU A 204 -8.60 11.58 -17.82
CA LEU A 204 -7.62 12.04 -16.86
C LEU A 204 -6.43 12.77 -17.51
N THR A 205 -5.99 12.36 -18.69
CA THR A 205 -4.87 12.94 -19.47
C THR A 205 -5.13 14.42 -19.80
N ASN A 206 -6.38 14.81 -20.00
CA ASN A 206 -6.74 16.13 -20.52
C ASN A 206 -7.23 17.11 -19.45
N ILE A 207 -7.24 16.72 -18.17
CA ILE A 207 -7.75 17.55 -17.08
C ILE A 207 -6.62 17.96 -16.12
N PRO A 208 -6.58 19.24 -15.70
CA PRO A 208 -5.64 19.66 -14.65
C PRO A 208 -5.85 18.91 -13.34
N LEU A 209 -4.77 18.62 -12.60
CA LEU A 209 -4.82 17.94 -11.30
C LEU A 209 -5.82 18.59 -10.33
N ARG A 210 -5.81 19.93 -10.27
CA ARG A 210 -6.67 20.73 -9.38
C ARG A 210 -8.15 20.72 -9.75
N SER A 211 -8.49 20.30 -10.97
CA SER A 211 -9.88 20.17 -11.43
C SER A 211 -10.54 18.88 -10.94
N ILE A 212 -9.77 17.90 -10.46
CA ILE A 212 -10.31 16.71 -9.83
C ILE A 212 -10.77 17.02 -8.42
N ILE A 213 -12.05 16.74 -8.15
CA ILE A 213 -12.68 16.83 -6.84
C ILE A 213 -13.01 15.40 -6.38
N PRO A 214 -12.15 14.73 -5.59
CA PRO A 214 -12.36 13.34 -5.20
C PRO A 214 -13.69 13.08 -4.51
N LEU A 215 -14.23 14.08 -3.78
CA LEU A 215 -15.54 13.96 -3.11
C LEU A 215 -16.67 13.59 -4.07
N SER A 216 -16.64 14.12 -5.31
CA SER A 216 -17.62 13.80 -6.35
C SER A 216 -17.60 12.33 -6.78
N PHE A 217 -16.56 11.59 -6.37
CA PHE A 217 -16.35 10.18 -6.66
C PHE A 217 -16.35 9.31 -5.39
N ARG A 218 -16.84 9.83 -4.24
CA ARG A 218 -16.99 9.05 -2.99
C ARG A 218 -17.62 7.69 -3.27
N GLY A 219 -17.01 6.63 -2.76
CA GLY A 219 -17.47 5.26 -2.94
C GLY A 219 -16.80 4.51 -4.08
N LYS A 220 -15.83 5.11 -4.80
CA LYS A 220 -15.07 4.38 -5.82
C LYS A 220 -13.93 3.56 -5.23
N GLN A 221 -13.03 4.17 -4.46
CA GLN A 221 -11.94 3.42 -3.82
C GLN A 221 -12.49 2.58 -2.66
N SER A 222 -13.23 3.22 -1.75
CA SER A 222 -13.75 2.60 -0.55
C SER A 222 -15.10 3.19 -0.13
N ASP A 223 -15.87 2.43 0.64
CA ASP A 223 -17.09 2.96 1.25
C ASP A 223 -16.74 4.08 2.23
N ASN A 224 -17.33 5.26 2.02
CA ASN A 224 -17.22 6.42 2.91
C ASN A 224 -15.78 6.84 3.28
N ALA A 225 -14.82 6.67 2.36
CA ALA A 225 -13.41 7.00 2.55
C ALA A 225 -12.74 6.23 3.71
N TRP A 226 -13.06 4.94 3.87
CA TRP A 226 -12.49 4.14 4.94
C TRP A 226 -10.99 3.85 4.76
N SER A 227 -10.55 3.54 3.54
CA SER A 227 -9.15 3.21 3.24
C SER A 227 -8.78 3.57 1.80
N SER A 228 -7.49 3.78 1.56
CA SER A 228 -6.86 3.94 0.24
C SER A 228 -5.88 2.79 -0.01
N CYS A 229 -5.25 2.72 -1.19
CA CYS A 229 -4.12 1.81 -1.39
C CYS A 229 -2.96 2.18 -0.44
N ALA A 230 -2.76 3.48 -0.22
CA ALA A 230 -1.74 4.02 0.66
C ALA A 230 -1.95 3.71 2.15
N SER A 231 -3.16 3.34 2.58
CA SER A 231 -3.41 2.92 3.97
C SER A 231 -2.62 1.68 4.37
N CYS A 232 -2.30 0.78 3.44
CA CYS A 232 -1.38 -0.35 3.67
C CYS A 232 -0.02 -0.13 2.99
N HIS A 233 0.02 0.65 1.91
CA HIS A 233 1.24 0.90 1.14
C HIS A 233 1.67 2.37 1.22
N PRO A 234 2.17 2.86 2.37
CA PRO A 234 2.56 4.27 2.51
C PRO A 234 3.63 4.64 1.48
N ASP A 235 3.33 5.65 0.65
CA ASP A 235 4.17 6.07 -0.49
C ASP A 235 4.54 4.93 -1.48
N GLY A 236 3.73 3.87 -1.52
CA GLY A 236 3.96 2.69 -2.34
C GLY A 236 4.88 1.65 -1.70
N LEU A 237 5.30 1.84 -0.45
CA LEU A 237 6.12 0.88 0.30
C LEU A 237 5.23 -0.07 1.11
N ALA A 238 5.66 -0.51 2.28
CA ALA A 238 4.95 -1.45 3.12
C ALA A 238 4.74 -0.88 4.52
N ASP A 239 3.59 -1.17 5.10
CA ASP A 239 3.21 -0.77 6.45
C ASP A 239 3.68 -1.72 7.55
N GLY A 240 4.37 -2.81 7.19
CA GLY A 240 4.87 -3.81 8.13
C GLY A 240 3.80 -4.73 8.73
N VAL A 241 2.57 -4.77 8.19
CA VAL A 241 1.45 -5.56 8.75
C VAL A 241 1.09 -6.78 7.92
N THR A 242 0.86 -7.89 8.62
CA THR A 242 0.32 -9.13 8.04
C THR A 242 -1.19 -9.05 8.03
N TRP A 243 -1.78 -8.94 6.84
CA TRP A 243 -3.22 -8.82 6.64
C TRP A 243 -3.85 -10.16 6.26
N ILE A 244 -5.01 -10.48 6.82
CA ILE A 244 -5.77 -11.68 6.42
C ILE A 244 -6.70 -11.32 5.25
N PHE A 245 -6.22 -11.60 4.04
CA PHE A 245 -6.89 -11.29 2.77
C PHE A 245 -7.37 -12.59 2.07
N PRO A 246 -7.91 -12.53 0.82
CA PRO A 246 -8.40 -13.72 0.12
C PRO A 246 -7.35 -14.82 -0.13
N ASP A 247 -6.07 -14.52 0.04
CA ASP A 247 -4.97 -15.48 -0.10
C ASP A 247 -4.57 -16.16 1.22
N GLY A 248 -5.05 -15.65 2.36
CA GLY A 248 -4.53 -15.96 3.69
C GLY A 248 -3.81 -14.78 4.34
N PRO A 249 -3.15 -15.00 5.50
CA PRO A 249 -2.30 -13.99 6.15
C PRO A 249 -1.11 -13.65 5.25
N ARG A 250 -1.01 -12.39 4.85
CA ARG A 250 0.04 -11.88 3.95
C ARG A 250 0.59 -10.55 4.45
N GLN A 251 1.91 -10.53 4.65
CA GLN A 251 2.66 -9.34 4.91
C GLN A 251 2.58 -8.40 3.71
N THR A 252 2.33 -7.11 3.95
CA THR A 252 2.36 -6.11 2.89
C THR A 252 3.73 -6.12 2.19
N ILE A 253 3.73 -6.17 0.86
CA ILE A 253 4.94 -6.13 0.03
C ILE A 253 5.14 -4.70 -0.49
N PRO A 254 6.35 -4.12 -0.45
CA PRO A 254 6.60 -2.84 -1.11
C PRO A 254 6.49 -2.95 -2.64
N LEU A 255 6.07 -1.87 -3.29
CA LEU A 255 5.84 -1.81 -4.73
C LEU A 255 7.04 -1.26 -5.51
N ASP A 256 8.13 -0.93 -4.83
CA ASP A 256 9.38 -0.42 -5.40
C ASP A 256 10.03 -1.36 -6.43
N ALA A 257 9.79 -2.66 -6.29
CA ALA A 257 10.21 -3.69 -7.24
C ALA A 257 9.07 -4.23 -8.13
N TYR A 258 7.91 -3.56 -8.19
CA TYR A 258 6.80 -3.96 -9.06
C TYR A 258 7.27 -4.08 -10.52
N SER A 259 7.94 -3.05 -11.02
CA SER A 259 8.62 -3.02 -12.32
C SER A 259 10.12 -2.77 -12.17
N SER A 260 10.88 -3.32 -13.11
CA SER A 260 12.32 -3.11 -13.21
C SER A 260 12.66 -1.65 -13.47
N LYS A 261 13.58 -1.11 -12.68
CA LYS A 261 14.14 0.24 -12.90
C LYS A 261 15.30 0.25 -13.89
N ILE A 262 15.73 -0.94 -14.33
CA ILE A 262 16.87 -1.14 -15.24
C ILE A 262 16.36 -1.59 -16.61
N ASN A 263 15.53 -2.63 -16.65
CA ASN A 263 15.02 -3.22 -17.89
C ASN A 263 13.75 -2.51 -18.43
N GLY A 264 13.17 -1.60 -17.64
CA GLY A 264 12.01 -0.80 -18.02
C GLY A 264 10.66 -1.36 -17.55
N ALA A 265 9.60 -0.59 -17.83
CA ALA A 265 8.26 -0.78 -17.25
C ALA A 265 7.56 -2.09 -17.65
N HIS A 266 7.93 -2.68 -18.77
CA HIS A 266 7.38 -3.96 -19.25
C HIS A 266 7.92 -5.16 -18.45
N ASP A 267 9.04 -4.99 -17.76
CA ASP A 267 9.62 -6.03 -16.92
C ASP A 267 9.03 -5.95 -15.51
N ILE A 268 7.92 -6.66 -15.29
CA ILE A 268 7.17 -6.67 -14.04
C ILE A 268 7.32 -7.99 -13.28
N ARG A 269 7.17 -7.94 -11.95
CA ARG A 269 7.03 -9.14 -11.13
C ARG A 269 5.64 -9.76 -11.29
N ILE A 270 5.54 -11.05 -10.99
CA ILE A 270 4.25 -11.64 -10.62
C ILE A 270 3.93 -11.12 -9.22
N ASN A 271 2.70 -10.68 -8.98
CA ASN A 271 2.31 -9.94 -7.78
C ASN A 271 1.81 -10.86 -6.66
N ASN A 272 1.85 -10.31 -5.44
CA ASN A 272 1.57 -10.99 -4.17
C ASN A 272 2.53 -12.14 -3.83
N TRP A 273 2.51 -12.56 -2.57
CA TRP A 273 3.23 -13.75 -2.09
C TRP A 273 2.72 -15.04 -2.74
N SER A 274 1.49 -15.06 -3.24
CA SER A 274 0.87 -16.28 -3.79
C SER A 274 1.06 -16.41 -5.30
N ALA A 275 1.72 -15.45 -5.97
CA ALA A 275 1.75 -15.35 -7.44
C ALA A 275 0.34 -15.37 -8.06
N ALA A 276 -0.62 -14.73 -7.38
CA ALA A 276 -2.04 -14.83 -7.71
C ALA A 276 -2.52 -13.74 -8.69
N ARG A 277 -1.65 -12.78 -9.03
CA ARG A 277 -1.95 -11.64 -9.89
C ARG A 277 -0.72 -11.23 -10.68
N ASP A 278 -0.91 -10.57 -11.80
CA ASP A 278 0.21 -10.12 -12.64
C ASP A 278 0.09 -8.67 -13.11
N SER A 279 -0.96 -7.95 -12.67
CA SER A 279 -1.14 -6.53 -12.99
C SER A 279 -1.67 -5.69 -11.81
N VAL A 280 -1.52 -4.37 -11.87
CA VAL A 280 -2.22 -3.43 -10.95
C VAL A 280 -3.73 -3.42 -11.23
N THR A 281 -4.12 -3.59 -12.49
CA THR A 281 -5.52 -3.67 -12.90
C THR A 281 -6.29 -4.77 -12.15
N ASP A 282 -5.66 -5.91 -11.86
CA ASP A 282 -6.24 -6.99 -11.04
C ASP A 282 -6.65 -6.49 -9.64
N PHE A 283 -5.90 -5.54 -9.06
CA PHE A 283 -6.15 -4.97 -7.73
C PHE A 283 -7.32 -3.98 -7.70
N ASN A 284 -7.92 -3.62 -8.84
CA ASN A 284 -9.24 -2.98 -8.85
C ASN A 284 -10.27 -3.82 -8.06
N ASN A 285 -10.10 -5.15 -8.03
CA ASN A 285 -10.92 -6.03 -7.22
C ASN A 285 -10.66 -5.92 -5.72
N ASN A 286 -9.55 -5.33 -5.25
CA ASN A 286 -9.36 -5.00 -3.83
C ASN A 286 -10.21 -3.80 -3.43
N SER A 287 -10.25 -2.73 -4.24
CA SER A 287 -11.18 -1.61 -4.01
C SER A 287 -12.61 -2.12 -3.88
N ARG A 288 -12.99 -3.10 -4.70
CA ARG A 288 -14.34 -3.69 -4.68
C ARG A 288 -14.60 -4.65 -3.53
N ASN A 289 -13.69 -5.60 -3.30
CA ASN A 289 -13.94 -6.76 -2.44
C ASN A 289 -13.37 -6.63 -1.02
N VAL A 290 -12.43 -5.71 -0.82
CA VAL A 290 -11.80 -5.46 0.49
C VAL A 290 -12.27 -4.12 1.04
N GLN A 291 -12.39 -3.11 0.19
CA GLN A 291 -12.67 -1.72 0.62
C GLN A 291 -14.13 -1.30 0.36
N CYS A 292 -14.93 -2.19 -0.26
CA CYS A 292 -16.34 -1.96 -0.59
C CYS A 292 -16.64 -0.73 -1.46
N GLY A 293 -15.71 -0.36 -2.33
CA GLY A 293 -15.92 0.63 -3.39
C GLY A 293 -16.41 0.02 -4.72
N THR A 294 -16.70 0.87 -5.70
CA THR A 294 -17.03 0.42 -7.07
C THR A 294 -15.80 0.10 -7.91
N GLY A 295 -14.61 0.51 -7.49
CA GLY A 295 -13.38 0.50 -8.27
C GLY A 295 -13.34 1.59 -9.36
N PHE A 296 -12.24 1.61 -10.11
CA PHE A 296 -11.90 2.63 -11.11
C PHE A 296 -12.20 2.22 -12.55
N ALA A 297 -12.93 1.11 -12.74
CA ALA A 297 -13.32 0.60 -14.06
C ALA A 297 -14.85 0.44 -14.22
N GLY A 298 -15.64 1.11 -13.38
CA GLY A 298 -17.10 1.14 -13.49
C GLY A 298 -17.82 -0.06 -12.86
N GLY A 299 -19.15 -0.06 -12.95
CA GLY A 299 -20.03 -1.05 -12.31
C GLY A 299 -20.40 -0.71 -10.87
N GLY A 300 -21.32 -1.47 -10.27
CA GLY A 300 -21.72 -1.35 -8.87
C GLY A 300 -20.83 -2.12 -7.89
N THR A 301 -20.95 -1.88 -6.59
CA THR A 301 -20.24 -2.64 -5.54
C THR A 301 -20.60 -4.12 -5.52
N ASN A 302 -19.76 -4.95 -4.90
CA ASN A 302 -20.04 -6.38 -4.71
C ASN A 302 -20.93 -6.62 -3.48
N THR A 303 -22.25 -6.55 -3.67
CA THR A 303 -23.21 -6.78 -2.58
C THR A 303 -23.24 -8.22 -2.06
N ALA A 304 -22.78 -9.19 -2.86
CA ALA A 304 -22.77 -10.61 -2.49
C ALA A 304 -21.83 -10.92 -1.31
N ILE A 305 -20.85 -10.05 -1.03
CA ILE A 305 -19.94 -10.17 0.11
C ILE A 305 -20.30 -9.19 1.25
N GLY A 306 -21.46 -8.55 1.20
CA GLY A 306 -21.95 -7.65 2.25
C GLY A 306 -21.59 -6.17 2.08
N CYS A 307 -21.00 -5.75 0.95
CA CYS A 307 -20.74 -4.33 0.71
C CYS A 307 -22.06 -3.55 0.50
N PRO A 308 -22.15 -2.29 0.96
CA PRO A 308 -23.28 -1.43 0.67
C PRO A 308 -23.46 -1.25 -0.85
N ALA A 309 -24.71 -1.21 -1.33
CA ALA A 309 -24.99 -0.99 -2.74
C ALA A 309 -24.63 0.45 -3.14
N LEU A 310 -23.62 0.61 -3.99
CA LEU A 310 -23.17 1.87 -4.58
C LEU A 310 -22.92 1.66 -6.07
N GLY A 311 -23.15 2.72 -6.86
CA GLY A 311 -23.01 2.65 -8.31
C GLY A 311 -24.06 1.75 -8.98
N ALA A 312 -23.90 1.54 -10.29
CA ALA A 312 -24.81 0.73 -11.09
C ALA A 312 -24.06 0.02 -12.22
N GLY A 313 -24.68 -1.00 -12.80
CA GLY A 313 -24.13 -1.78 -13.90
C GLY A 313 -23.16 -2.88 -13.46
N ALA A 314 -22.78 -3.73 -14.41
CA ALA A 314 -21.85 -4.82 -14.17
C ALA A 314 -20.39 -4.31 -14.09
N PRO A 315 -19.53 -4.92 -13.25
CA PRO A 315 -18.07 -4.76 -13.35
C PRO A 315 -17.56 -5.01 -14.77
N ASN A 316 -16.42 -4.42 -15.12
CA ASN A 316 -15.69 -4.78 -16.33
C ASN A 316 -15.30 -6.28 -16.26
N PRO A 317 -15.84 -7.15 -17.15
CA PRO A 317 -15.62 -8.60 -17.07
C PRO A 317 -14.21 -9.04 -17.45
N ALA A 318 -13.42 -8.15 -18.06
CA ALA A 318 -12.02 -8.43 -18.39
C ALA A 318 -11.08 -8.29 -17.18
N ILE A 319 -11.56 -7.70 -16.08
CA ILE A 319 -10.79 -7.55 -14.83
C ILE A 319 -11.05 -8.74 -13.92
N PHE A 320 -10.09 -9.64 -13.89
CA PHE A 320 -9.99 -10.76 -12.98
C PHE A 320 -8.50 -11.02 -12.73
N ASP A 321 -8.17 -11.84 -11.73
CA ASP A 321 -6.77 -12.21 -11.46
C ASP A 321 -6.13 -12.84 -12.72
N HIS A 322 -5.00 -12.30 -13.21
CA HIS A 322 -4.36 -12.67 -14.49
C HIS A 322 -5.15 -12.27 -15.75
N GLY A 323 -6.01 -11.26 -15.62
CA GLY A 323 -6.81 -10.68 -16.69
C GLY A 323 -6.07 -9.61 -17.48
N ILE A 324 -6.79 -8.61 -18.01
CA ILE A 324 -6.15 -7.50 -18.73
C ILE A 324 -5.26 -6.71 -17.78
N SER A 325 -4.04 -6.38 -18.22
CA SER A 325 -3.08 -5.64 -17.41
C SER A 325 -3.17 -4.12 -17.59
N GLN A 326 -3.73 -3.67 -18.71
CA GLN A 326 -3.87 -2.25 -19.08
C GLN A 326 -5.10 -2.01 -19.96
N GLY A 327 -5.54 -0.76 -20.06
CA GLY A 327 -6.66 -0.35 -20.91
C GLY A 327 -8.05 -0.64 -20.32
N ALA A 328 -8.10 -1.11 -19.07
CA ALA A 328 -9.36 -1.30 -18.34
C ALA A 328 -10.02 0.03 -17.99
N SER A 329 -9.19 1.01 -17.63
CA SER A 329 -9.54 2.42 -17.46
C SER A 329 -8.27 3.25 -17.38
N GLU A 330 -8.37 4.53 -17.73
CA GLU A 330 -7.23 5.44 -17.66
C GLU A 330 -6.76 5.65 -16.22
N ALA A 331 -7.67 5.62 -15.24
CA ALA A 331 -7.31 5.70 -13.83
C ALA A 331 -6.35 4.58 -13.40
N LEU A 332 -6.65 3.34 -13.79
CA LEU A 332 -5.80 2.18 -13.47
C LEU A 332 -4.48 2.21 -14.24
N ASP A 333 -4.48 2.68 -15.49
CA ASP A 333 -3.25 2.86 -16.26
C ASP A 333 -2.34 3.93 -15.64
N MET A 334 -2.90 5.04 -15.17
CA MET A 334 -2.15 6.09 -14.46
C MET A 334 -1.64 5.61 -13.09
N GLU A 335 -2.46 4.87 -12.34
CA GLU A 335 -2.02 4.25 -11.08
C GLU A 335 -0.85 3.29 -11.32
N THR A 336 -0.93 2.46 -12.37
CA THR A 336 0.15 1.57 -12.80
C THR A 336 1.42 2.36 -13.10
N LEU A 337 1.31 3.46 -13.86
CA LEU A 337 2.44 4.34 -14.15
C LEU A 337 3.07 4.89 -12.88
N TRP A 338 2.27 5.36 -11.92
CA TRP A 338 2.82 5.86 -10.65
C TRP A 338 3.55 4.75 -9.87
N ILE A 339 2.97 3.55 -9.78
CA ILE A 339 3.61 2.39 -9.14
C ILE A 339 4.95 2.06 -9.80
N GLN A 340 5.04 2.14 -11.14
CA GLN A 340 6.29 1.96 -11.86
C GLN A 340 7.38 2.98 -11.48
N THR A 341 7.02 4.12 -10.88
CA THR A 341 7.97 5.13 -10.41
C THR A 341 8.36 5.02 -8.93
N VAL A 342 7.69 4.16 -8.14
CA VAL A 342 8.03 3.92 -6.73
C VAL A 342 9.45 3.38 -6.62
N ARG A 343 10.24 3.90 -5.68
CA ARG A 343 11.64 3.55 -5.47
C ARG A 343 11.87 3.07 -4.06
N ALA A 344 12.84 2.16 -3.90
CA ALA A 344 13.33 1.77 -2.60
C ALA A 344 14.01 2.93 -1.88
N LEU A 345 13.98 2.90 -0.55
CA LEU A 345 14.69 3.85 0.28
C LEU A 345 16.20 3.76 0.03
N THR A 346 16.85 4.91 0.03
CA THR A 346 18.31 5.00 -0.09
C THR A 346 18.93 4.59 1.23
N THR A 347 19.79 3.57 1.21
CA THR A 347 20.43 3.04 2.43
C THR A 347 21.89 3.48 2.55
N ALA A 348 22.39 3.54 3.79
CA ALA A 348 23.81 3.74 4.03
C ALA A 348 24.59 2.53 3.52
N LYS A 349 25.70 2.78 2.82
CA LYS A 349 26.58 1.72 2.30
C LYS A 349 27.72 1.47 3.31
N PRO A 350 28.05 0.19 3.62
CA PRO A 350 29.24 -0.13 4.39
C PRO A 350 30.51 0.20 3.56
N VAL A 351 31.68 0.07 4.19
CA VAL A 351 32.95 0.20 3.47
C VAL A 351 33.05 -0.80 2.30
N ALA A 352 33.73 -0.41 1.23
CA ALA A 352 33.74 -1.16 -0.03
C ALA A 352 34.15 -2.64 0.15
N ALA A 353 35.15 -2.92 0.98
CA ALA A 353 35.60 -4.29 1.26
C ALA A 353 34.49 -5.17 1.86
N THR A 354 33.73 -4.66 2.84
CA THR A 354 32.59 -5.37 3.43
C THR A 354 31.46 -5.56 2.44
N LEU A 355 31.15 -4.53 1.64
CA LEU A 355 30.13 -4.62 0.60
C LEU A 355 30.49 -5.70 -0.43
N GLN A 356 31.76 -5.73 -0.85
CA GLN A 356 32.28 -6.72 -1.78
C GLN A 356 32.23 -8.13 -1.19
N ALA A 357 32.72 -8.32 0.05
CA ALA A 357 32.67 -9.63 0.71
C ALA A 357 31.24 -10.18 0.80
N GLY A 358 30.27 -9.34 1.19
CA GLY A 358 28.86 -9.73 1.27
C GLY A 358 28.24 -10.03 -0.10
N SER A 359 28.62 -9.28 -1.15
CA SER A 359 28.17 -9.55 -2.53
C SER A 359 28.64 -10.91 -3.06
N ILE A 360 29.84 -11.36 -2.67
CA ILE A 360 30.37 -12.68 -3.03
C ILE A 360 29.52 -13.78 -2.40
N VAL A 361 29.24 -13.66 -1.10
CA VAL A 361 28.35 -14.59 -0.38
C VAL A 361 26.96 -14.60 -1.01
N PHE A 362 26.41 -13.41 -1.32
CA PHE A 362 25.10 -13.29 -1.97
C PHE A 362 25.06 -13.98 -3.34
N GLY A 363 26.07 -13.76 -4.18
CA GLY A 363 26.16 -14.38 -5.50
C GLY A 363 26.20 -15.90 -5.44
N GLN A 364 26.91 -16.44 -4.45
CA GLN A 364 27.04 -17.88 -4.29
C GLN A 364 25.77 -18.57 -3.77
N PHE A 365 25.04 -17.93 -2.84
CA PHE A 365 23.99 -18.61 -2.07
C PHE A 365 22.58 -18.06 -2.29
N CYS A 366 22.42 -16.85 -2.84
CA CYS A 366 21.13 -16.14 -2.86
C CYS A 366 20.69 -15.76 -4.28
N ALA A 367 21.64 -15.44 -5.16
CA ALA A 367 21.36 -14.83 -6.46
C ALA A 367 20.47 -15.68 -7.39
N SER A 368 20.48 -17.02 -7.26
CA SER A 368 19.62 -17.88 -8.08
C SER A 368 18.13 -17.56 -7.93
N CYS A 369 17.70 -17.04 -6.77
CA CYS A 369 16.32 -16.64 -6.50
C CYS A 369 16.17 -15.13 -6.35
N HIS A 370 17.16 -14.44 -5.78
CA HIS A 370 17.07 -13.02 -5.42
C HIS A 370 18.00 -12.10 -6.23
N GLY A 371 18.62 -12.62 -7.29
CA GLY A 371 19.41 -11.81 -8.21
C GLY A 371 18.54 -11.00 -9.17
N GLY A 372 19.20 -10.36 -10.13
CA GLY A 372 18.61 -9.69 -11.26
C GLY A 372 18.12 -8.27 -11.02
N ALA A 373 17.61 -7.68 -12.09
CA ALA A 373 17.26 -6.26 -12.12
C ALA A 373 16.16 -5.86 -11.12
N LYS A 374 15.37 -6.83 -10.66
CA LYS A 374 14.31 -6.68 -9.66
C LYS A 374 14.67 -7.32 -8.33
N TRP A 375 15.88 -7.84 -8.14
CA TRP A 375 16.30 -8.58 -6.94
C TRP A 375 15.37 -9.76 -6.59
N THR A 376 14.83 -10.40 -7.64
CA THR A 376 13.96 -11.58 -7.59
C THR A 376 13.94 -12.25 -8.96
N LYS A 377 13.77 -13.57 -8.98
CA LYS A 377 13.45 -14.35 -10.18
C LYS A 377 11.98 -14.27 -10.61
N SER A 378 11.11 -13.69 -9.76
CA SER A 378 9.69 -13.51 -10.07
C SER A 378 9.51 -12.51 -11.19
N GLN A 379 8.91 -12.95 -12.30
CA GLN A 379 8.74 -12.12 -13.48
C GLN A 379 7.65 -12.64 -14.40
N VAL A 380 6.92 -11.72 -15.02
CA VAL A 380 6.01 -12.04 -16.11
C VAL A 380 6.84 -12.17 -17.40
N ILE A 381 7.07 -13.41 -17.83
CA ILE A 381 7.85 -13.77 -19.03
C ILE A 381 7.02 -14.55 -20.07
N TYR A 382 5.72 -14.70 -19.80
CA TYR A 382 4.75 -15.42 -20.61
C TYR A 382 3.77 -14.43 -21.26
N LEU A 383 2.96 -14.90 -22.21
CA LEU A 383 1.89 -14.08 -22.80
C LEU A 383 0.95 -13.55 -21.70
N ASN A 384 0.85 -12.22 -21.60
CA ASN A 384 -0.03 -11.52 -20.67
C ASN A 384 -0.99 -10.56 -21.40
N ASN A 385 -1.85 -9.89 -20.63
CA ASN A 385 -2.86 -8.93 -21.11
C ASN A 385 -3.88 -9.49 -22.15
N PRO A 386 -4.69 -10.50 -21.78
CA PRO A 386 -4.67 -11.23 -20.52
C PRO A 386 -3.77 -12.47 -20.54
N THR A 387 -3.43 -12.99 -19.37
CA THR A 387 -2.68 -14.24 -19.20
C THR A 387 -3.61 -15.46 -19.30
N LEU A 388 -4.81 -15.37 -18.70
CA LEU A 388 -5.87 -16.36 -18.88
C LEU A 388 -6.91 -15.87 -19.90
N ASP A 389 -7.56 -16.79 -20.60
CA ASP A 389 -8.66 -16.46 -21.52
C ASP A 389 -9.92 -15.93 -20.82
N LYS A 390 -10.12 -16.31 -19.56
CA LYS A 390 -11.17 -15.84 -18.63
C LYS A 390 -10.75 -16.15 -17.19
N ALA A 391 -11.54 -15.68 -16.21
CA ALA A 391 -11.29 -15.97 -14.80
C ALA A 391 -11.16 -17.47 -14.52
N GLN A 392 -10.21 -17.87 -13.67
CA GLN A 392 -10.00 -19.29 -13.36
C GLN A 392 -11.23 -19.95 -12.72
N ALA A 393 -11.98 -19.22 -11.89
CA ALA A 393 -13.25 -19.69 -11.34
C ALA A 393 -14.33 -19.99 -12.41
N ALA A 394 -14.19 -19.42 -13.61
CA ALA A 394 -15.04 -19.69 -14.78
C ALA A 394 -14.43 -20.74 -15.73
N GLY A 395 -13.45 -21.52 -15.24
CA GLY A 395 -12.73 -22.53 -16.01
C GLY A 395 -11.77 -21.96 -17.04
N GLY A 396 -11.16 -20.80 -16.75
CA GLY A 396 -10.14 -20.21 -17.60
C GLY A 396 -8.86 -21.04 -17.67
N THR A 397 -8.18 -20.95 -18.81
CA THR A 397 -6.92 -21.63 -19.11
C THR A 397 -5.84 -20.63 -19.48
N ALA A 398 -4.59 -21.02 -19.28
CA ALA A 398 -3.45 -20.21 -19.71
C ALA A 398 -3.43 -20.08 -21.22
N ARG A 399 -3.22 -18.87 -21.72
CA ARG A 399 -3.06 -18.60 -23.16
C ARG A 399 -1.68 -18.99 -23.68
N ASP A 400 -0.68 -19.01 -22.80
CA ASP A 400 0.67 -19.48 -23.10
C ASP A 400 0.81 -20.96 -22.70
N PRO A 401 1.11 -21.88 -23.65
CA PRO A 401 1.27 -23.31 -23.35
C PRO A 401 2.42 -23.63 -22.38
N GLY A 402 3.42 -22.74 -22.26
CA GLY A 402 4.55 -22.92 -21.34
C GLY A 402 4.19 -22.64 -19.89
N LEU A 403 3.05 -22.01 -19.62
CA LEU A 403 2.66 -21.54 -18.30
C LEU A 403 1.93 -22.61 -17.49
N THR A 404 2.46 -22.91 -16.31
CA THR A 404 1.79 -23.76 -15.32
C THR A 404 1.11 -22.90 -14.27
N ILE A 405 -0.22 -22.99 -14.22
CA ILE A 405 -1.06 -22.35 -13.21
C ILE A 405 -1.79 -23.40 -12.39
N THR A 406 -1.88 -23.20 -11.07
CA THR A 406 -2.63 -24.10 -10.18
C THR A 406 -3.32 -23.27 -9.11
N ALA A 407 -4.64 -23.46 -8.95
CA ALA A 407 -5.45 -22.73 -7.96
C ALA A 407 -5.24 -21.20 -7.98
N ASN A 408 -5.18 -20.61 -9.19
CA ASN A 408 -4.93 -19.18 -9.45
C ASN A 408 -3.51 -18.70 -9.16
N GLN A 409 -2.58 -19.60 -8.89
CA GLN A 409 -1.18 -19.28 -8.64
C GLN A 409 -0.31 -19.65 -9.84
N ILE A 410 0.49 -18.71 -10.31
CA ILE A 410 1.51 -18.99 -11.34
C ILE A 410 2.66 -19.76 -10.69
N VAL A 411 2.82 -21.03 -11.07
CA VAL A 411 3.76 -21.96 -10.43
C VAL A 411 5.11 -21.95 -11.15
N SER A 412 5.09 -22.09 -12.47
CA SER A 412 6.29 -22.19 -13.29
C SER A 412 6.04 -21.85 -14.76
N TYR A 413 7.12 -21.58 -15.49
CA TYR A 413 7.12 -21.39 -16.94
C TYR A 413 8.16 -22.29 -17.61
N SER A 414 7.82 -22.87 -18.75
CA SER A 414 8.71 -23.74 -19.53
C SER A 414 8.69 -23.37 -21.00
N ASP A 415 9.85 -23.00 -21.55
CA ASP A 415 10.08 -22.93 -22.99
C ASP A 415 11.49 -23.44 -23.29
N LEU A 416 11.58 -24.58 -23.99
CA LEU A 416 12.84 -25.23 -24.37
C LEU A 416 13.67 -24.39 -25.34
N LYS A 417 13.07 -23.42 -26.03
CA LYS A 417 13.79 -22.45 -26.87
C LYS A 417 14.57 -21.44 -26.04
N VAL A 418 14.22 -21.30 -24.76
CA VAL A 418 14.80 -20.30 -23.86
C VAL A 418 15.66 -20.95 -22.78
N HIS A 419 15.21 -22.04 -22.16
CA HIS A 419 15.98 -22.74 -21.13
C HIS A 419 15.62 -24.24 -21.04
N PRO A 420 16.58 -25.15 -20.76
CA PRO A 420 16.35 -26.59 -20.73
C PRO A 420 15.48 -27.08 -19.55
N THR A 421 15.34 -26.28 -18.50
CA THR A 421 14.52 -26.63 -17.32
C THR A 421 13.46 -25.57 -17.03
N PRO A 422 12.29 -25.96 -16.48
CA PRO A 422 11.26 -25.01 -16.06
C PRO A 422 11.76 -23.98 -15.06
N LEU A 423 11.40 -22.72 -15.26
CA LEU A 423 11.59 -21.66 -14.27
C LEU A 423 10.45 -21.74 -13.25
N LYS A 424 10.78 -22.03 -11.99
CA LYS A 424 9.80 -22.00 -10.88
C LYS A 424 9.71 -20.60 -10.27
N PHE A 425 8.49 -20.17 -9.95
CA PHE A 425 8.22 -18.88 -9.28
C PHE A 425 7.88 -19.03 -7.80
N LEU A 426 7.22 -20.14 -7.42
CA LEU A 426 6.87 -20.44 -6.04
C LEU A 426 7.91 -21.36 -5.40
N GLU A 427 8.32 -20.99 -4.18
CA GLU A 427 9.28 -21.74 -3.38
C GLU A 427 8.70 -22.16 -2.03
N ILE A 428 8.97 -23.40 -1.62
CA ILE A 428 8.56 -23.92 -0.31
C ILE A 428 9.62 -23.50 0.71
N THR A 429 9.29 -22.48 1.50
CA THR A 429 10.20 -21.88 2.50
C THR A 429 10.11 -22.52 3.89
N GLY A 430 9.16 -23.45 4.10
CA GLY A 430 8.91 -24.08 5.41
C GLY A 430 8.19 -23.19 6.44
N THR A 431 7.85 -21.94 6.10
CA THR A 431 7.14 -21.01 7.00
C THR A 431 5.63 -21.20 7.01
N PHE A 432 5.08 -21.87 6.00
CA PHE A 432 3.64 -22.13 5.89
C PHE A 432 3.22 -23.30 6.78
N ASN A 433 2.20 -23.09 7.60
CA ASN A 433 1.58 -24.15 8.39
C ASN A 433 0.05 -24.01 8.36
N PRO A 434 -0.66 -24.83 7.56
CA PRO A 434 -2.11 -24.71 7.40
C PRO A 434 -2.90 -25.02 8.68
N ALA A 435 -2.27 -25.59 9.71
CA ALA A 435 -2.90 -25.84 11.00
C ALA A 435 -2.83 -24.63 11.97
N LYS A 436 -2.12 -23.54 11.63
CA LYS A 436 -2.14 -22.32 12.43
C LYS A 436 -3.55 -21.69 12.36
N ASN A 437 -4.11 -21.28 13.49
CA ASN A 437 -5.45 -20.67 13.55
C ASN A 437 -5.61 -19.40 12.69
N ILE A 438 -4.51 -18.68 12.43
CA ILE A 438 -4.51 -17.46 11.62
C ILE A 438 -4.29 -17.72 10.13
N GLU A 439 -3.91 -18.94 9.75
CA GLU A 439 -3.74 -19.38 8.37
C GLU A 439 -5.11 -19.74 7.78
N ILE A 440 -5.92 -18.69 7.59
CA ILE A 440 -7.26 -18.74 7.00
C ILE A 440 -7.43 -17.57 6.03
N ARG A 441 -8.29 -17.73 5.03
CA ARG A 441 -8.73 -16.61 4.19
C ARG A 441 -9.77 -15.76 4.93
N GLN A 442 -9.99 -14.53 4.46
CA GLN A 442 -11.01 -13.63 5.03
C GLN A 442 -12.43 -14.24 5.12
N ASN A 443 -12.74 -15.22 4.29
CA ASN A 443 -14.03 -15.94 4.26
C ASN A 443 -14.00 -17.29 5.00
N GLY A 444 -12.94 -17.56 5.78
CA GLY A 444 -12.76 -18.81 6.54
C GLY A 444 -12.30 -20.02 5.72
N GLN A 445 -12.08 -19.88 4.40
CA GLN A 445 -11.57 -20.96 3.56
C GLN A 445 -10.06 -21.18 3.76
N ALA A 446 -9.57 -22.35 3.34
CA ALA A 446 -8.15 -22.71 3.46
C ALA A 446 -7.24 -21.76 2.67
N PRO A 447 -6.16 -21.23 3.25
CA PRO A 447 -5.28 -20.23 2.63
C PRO A 447 -4.47 -20.82 1.47
N LEU A 448 -3.89 -19.95 0.64
CA LEU A 448 -2.84 -20.34 -0.31
C LEU A 448 -1.51 -20.51 0.45
N GLY A 449 -0.58 -21.29 -0.09
CA GLY A 449 0.75 -21.50 0.52
C GLY A 449 1.29 -22.92 0.42
N VAL A 450 0.43 -23.91 0.15
CA VAL A 450 0.84 -25.32 -0.08
C VAL A 450 1.82 -25.44 -1.25
N LEU A 451 1.65 -24.63 -2.29
CA LEU A 451 2.52 -24.58 -3.47
C LEU A 451 3.82 -23.77 -3.23
N GLY A 452 3.99 -23.19 -2.04
CA GLY A 452 5.04 -22.24 -1.72
C GLY A 452 4.64 -20.79 -1.98
N PHE A 453 5.65 -19.91 -1.89
CA PHE A 453 5.50 -18.47 -2.04
C PHE A 453 6.35 -17.93 -3.18
N ASN A 454 5.79 -16.95 -3.86
CA ASN A 454 6.45 -16.17 -4.89
C ASN A 454 7.67 -15.47 -4.30
N VAL A 455 8.82 -15.62 -4.94
CA VAL A 455 10.08 -15.08 -4.41
C VAL A 455 9.99 -13.55 -4.31
N PRO A 456 10.08 -12.96 -3.10
CA PRO A 456 10.02 -11.52 -2.93
C PRO A 456 11.28 -10.85 -3.49
N SER A 457 11.14 -9.59 -3.89
CA SER A 457 12.30 -8.74 -4.17
C SER A 457 13.07 -8.45 -2.89
N LEU A 458 14.40 -8.43 -2.98
CA LEU A 458 15.27 -7.93 -1.92
C LEU A 458 15.67 -6.45 -2.08
N LEU A 459 15.11 -5.76 -3.09
CA LEU A 459 15.33 -4.33 -3.24
C LEU A 459 14.79 -3.60 -2.00
N GLY A 460 15.65 -2.84 -1.29
CA GLY A 460 15.25 -2.14 -0.07
C GLY A 460 14.98 -3.05 1.14
N VAL A 461 15.41 -4.32 1.12
CA VAL A 461 15.11 -5.30 2.20
C VAL A 461 15.62 -4.86 3.59
N GLY A 462 16.60 -3.98 3.65
CA GLY A 462 17.12 -3.44 4.89
C GLY A 462 16.11 -2.62 5.71
N THR A 463 14.99 -2.18 5.11
CA THR A 463 14.06 -1.21 5.73
C THR A 463 12.60 -1.66 5.77
N ASN A 464 12.29 -2.91 5.40
CA ASN A 464 10.90 -3.37 5.21
C ASN A 464 10.51 -4.58 6.09
N GLY A 465 11.16 -4.75 7.25
CA GLY A 465 10.73 -5.74 8.23
C GLY A 465 9.32 -5.46 8.77
N PRO A 466 8.66 -6.46 9.40
CA PRO A 466 9.12 -7.84 9.56
C PRO A 466 9.06 -8.65 8.25
N TYR A 467 9.76 -9.79 8.23
CA TYR A 467 10.07 -10.59 7.06
C TYR A 467 9.26 -11.89 6.98
N PHE A 468 9.26 -12.47 5.76
CA PHE A 468 8.40 -13.57 5.31
C PHE A 468 6.94 -13.17 5.10
N HIS A 469 6.20 -14.05 4.41
CA HIS A 469 4.80 -13.86 4.07
C HIS A 469 3.88 -13.65 5.27
N ASP A 470 4.25 -14.09 6.47
CA ASP A 470 3.46 -13.99 7.69
C ASP A 470 4.09 -13.05 8.75
N GLY A 471 5.23 -12.39 8.42
CA GLY A 471 5.95 -11.55 9.37
C GLY A 471 6.68 -12.33 10.47
N ALA A 472 6.97 -13.62 10.27
CA ALA A 472 7.57 -14.50 11.28
C ALA A 472 8.97 -14.07 11.76
N ALA A 473 9.71 -13.25 11.01
CA ALA A 473 11.01 -12.75 11.42
C ALA A 473 11.01 -11.23 11.63
N GLN A 474 11.22 -10.78 12.86
CA GLN A 474 11.18 -9.35 13.20
C GLN A 474 12.41 -8.56 12.70
N THR A 475 13.53 -9.23 12.50
CA THR A 475 14.77 -8.64 11.97
C THR A 475 15.31 -9.49 10.83
N LEU A 476 16.19 -8.89 10.03
CA LEU A 476 16.77 -9.58 8.88
C LEU A 476 17.66 -10.74 9.33
N GLU A 477 18.36 -10.57 10.45
CA GLU A 477 19.14 -11.62 11.10
C GLU A 477 18.26 -12.77 11.59
N ALA A 478 17.09 -12.47 12.17
CA ALA A 478 16.15 -13.50 12.59
C ALA A 478 15.68 -14.35 11.40
N SER A 479 15.59 -13.75 10.19
CA SER A 479 15.25 -14.51 8.99
C SER A 479 16.25 -15.61 8.66
N PHE A 480 17.52 -15.49 9.07
CA PHE A 480 18.56 -16.47 8.74
C PHE A 480 18.32 -17.83 9.40
N LEU A 481 17.55 -17.87 10.49
CA LEU A 481 17.16 -19.11 11.19
C LEU A 481 16.20 -19.97 10.35
N THR A 482 15.41 -19.34 9.49
CA THR A 482 14.30 -20.00 8.78
C THR A 482 14.52 -20.02 7.27
N HIS A 483 15.18 -19.01 6.71
CA HIS A 483 15.39 -18.90 5.29
C HIS A 483 16.29 -20.04 4.79
N THR A 484 15.74 -20.87 3.91
CA THR A 484 16.44 -22.01 3.33
C THR A 484 17.37 -21.58 2.20
N LEU A 485 18.40 -22.38 1.93
CA LEU A 485 19.31 -22.19 0.80
C LEU A 485 19.03 -23.20 -0.31
N PRO A 486 19.41 -22.92 -1.58
CA PRO A 486 19.27 -23.89 -2.68
C PRO A 486 19.96 -25.23 -2.43
N VAL A 487 21.04 -25.22 -1.64
CA VAL A 487 21.81 -26.42 -1.25
C VAL A 487 21.18 -27.21 -0.09
N GLY A 488 20.00 -26.79 0.39
CA GLY A 488 19.38 -27.31 1.60
C GLY A 488 19.94 -26.68 2.88
N GLY A 489 19.21 -26.85 3.99
CA GLY A 489 19.53 -26.19 5.26
C GLY A 489 19.19 -24.69 5.24
N THR A 490 19.53 -24.00 6.34
CA THR A 490 19.21 -22.58 6.54
C THR A 490 20.46 -21.71 6.42
N ILE A 491 20.29 -20.40 6.22
CA ILE A 491 21.42 -19.45 6.23
C ILE A 491 22.24 -19.61 7.53
N GLN A 492 21.56 -19.74 8.67
CA GLN A 492 22.20 -19.92 9.97
C GLN A 492 23.03 -21.21 10.05
N GLY A 493 22.49 -22.33 9.54
CA GLY A 493 23.11 -23.64 9.65
C GLY A 493 24.29 -23.84 8.69
N ASN A 494 24.26 -23.19 7.53
CA ASN A 494 25.20 -23.46 6.44
C ASN A 494 26.31 -22.41 6.30
N LEU A 495 26.09 -21.17 6.75
CA LEU A 495 27.08 -20.09 6.60
C LEU A 495 27.87 -19.85 7.89
N SER A 496 29.18 -19.66 7.75
CA SER A 496 30.05 -19.24 8.85
C SER A 496 29.62 -17.89 9.43
N LEU A 497 30.04 -17.58 10.67
CA LEU A 497 29.73 -16.30 11.29
C LEU A 497 30.21 -15.10 10.46
N ALA A 498 31.40 -15.19 9.86
CA ALA A 498 31.94 -14.16 8.99
C ALA A 498 31.04 -13.96 7.76
N GLN A 499 30.69 -15.03 7.05
CA GLN A 499 29.80 -14.97 5.89
C GLN A 499 28.42 -14.39 6.22
N ARG A 500 27.84 -14.76 7.38
CA ARG A 500 26.56 -14.20 7.82
C ARG A 500 26.65 -12.70 8.11
N THR A 501 27.75 -12.26 8.69
CA THR A 501 28.00 -10.85 8.98
C THR A 501 28.14 -10.04 7.69
N ASP A 502 28.92 -10.54 6.74
CA ASP A 502 29.13 -9.90 5.43
C ASP A 502 27.84 -9.87 4.61
N LEU A 503 27.10 -10.99 4.56
CA LEU A 503 25.81 -11.09 3.88
C LEU A 503 24.81 -10.08 4.46
N LEU A 504 24.69 -10.02 5.78
CA LEU A 504 23.79 -9.08 6.44
C LEU A 504 24.12 -7.62 6.11
N ALA A 505 25.41 -7.26 6.13
CA ALA A 505 25.86 -5.91 5.76
C ALA A 505 25.51 -5.59 4.30
N PHE A 506 25.67 -6.55 3.39
CA PHE A 506 25.28 -6.39 2.00
C PHE A 506 23.76 -6.25 1.82
N LEU A 507 22.96 -7.13 2.44
CA LEU A 507 21.50 -7.08 2.33
C LEU A 507 20.91 -5.75 2.82
N ARG A 508 21.41 -5.23 3.95
CA ARG A 508 21.02 -3.90 4.47
C ARG A 508 21.34 -2.77 3.50
N ALA A 509 22.37 -2.96 2.68
CA ALA A 509 22.81 -1.99 1.69
C ALA A 509 22.10 -2.15 0.34
N ILE A 510 21.22 -3.13 0.11
CA ILE A 510 20.54 -3.26 -1.18
C ILE A 510 19.54 -2.11 -1.37
N ASP A 511 19.78 -1.27 -2.38
CA ASP A 511 18.87 -0.23 -2.84
C ASP A 511 18.98 -0.04 -4.37
N GLY A 512 18.28 0.95 -4.93
CA GLY A 512 18.27 1.22 -6.37
C GLY A 512 19.61 1.60 -7.00
N ARG A 513 20.69 1.78 -6.21
CA ARG A 513 22.05 2.08 -6.68
C ARG A 513 22.97 0.87 -6.63
N SER A 514 22.53 -0.26 -6.07
CA SER A 514 23.33 -1.45 -5.94
C SER A 514 23.58 -2.11 -7.30
N ILE A 515 24.81 -2.58 -7.51
CA ILE A 515 25.17 -3.38 -8.69
C ILE A 515 24.40 -4.70 -8.63
N ILE A 516 23.74 -5.06 -9.73
CA ILE A 516 22.93 -6.27 -9.82
C ILE A 516 23.83 -7.52 -9.85
N VAL A 517 23.34 -8.60 -9.25
CA VAL A 517 23.93 -9.93 -9.34
C VAL A 517 22.99 -10.79 -10.18
N PRO A 518 23.36 -11.24 -11.40
CA PRO A 518 22.42 -11.90 -12.32
C PRO A 518 21.76 -13.17 -11.75
N ASN A 519 20.56 -13.50 -12.24
CA ASN A 519 19.86 -14.76 -11.97
C ASN A 519 19.40 -15.47 -13.26
N GLN A 520 18.84 -16.68 -13.10
CA GLN A 520 18.33 -17.47 -14.24
C GLN A 520 17.28 -16.75 -15.07
N THR A 521 16.42 -15.96 -14.45
CA THR A 521 15.36 -15.21 -15.15
C THR A 521 15.92 -14.08 -16.01
N ASP A 522 17.01 -13.43 -15.60
CA ASP A 522 17.69 -12.45 -16.45
C ASP A 522 18.30 -13.14 -17.68
N PHE A 523 18.91 -14.32 -17.50
CA PHE A 523 19.39 -15.14 -18.62
C PHE A 523 18.24 -15.61 -19.53
N PHE A 524 17.05 -15.88 -18.98
CA PHE A 524 15.82 -16.16 -19.77
C PHE A 524 15.42 -15.01 -20.70
N LYS A 525 15.77 -13.76 -20.37
CA LYS A 525 15.51 -12.58 -21.20
C LYS A 525 16.70 -12.15 -22.07
N ASP A 526 17.88 -12.72 -21.86
CA ASP A 526 19.05 -12.42 -22.66
C ASP A 526 18.91 -13.13 -24.03
N PRO A 527 18.73 -12.39 -25.14
CA PRO A 527 18.55 -13.01 -26.45
C PRO A 527 19.83 -13.58 -27.04
N THR A 528 20.98 -13.56 -26.33
CA THR A 528 22.21 -14.16 -26.86
C THR A 528 22.39 -15.63 -26.47
N PRO A 529 22.64 -16.52 -27.45
CA PRO A 529 22.88 -17.95 -27.23
C PRO A 529 24.18 -18.26 -26.51
#